data_AF-A0A077P113-F1
#
_entry.id   AF-A0A077P113-F1
#
_cell.length_a   1.000
_cell.length_b   1.000
_cell.length_c   1.000
_cell.angle_alpha   90.00
_cell.angle_beta   90.00
_cell.angle_gamma   90.00
#
_symmetry.space_group_name_H-M   'P 1'
#
loop_
_entity.id
_entity.type
_entity.pdbx_description
1 polymer ?
#
loop_
_entity_poly.entity_id
_entity_poly.type
_entity_poly.pdbx_seq_one_letter_code
_entity_poly.pdbx_strand_id
1 'polypeptide(L)'
;MAQLVKRAIAAGAKADDPIFDLSRLSVPHQSRLSRYKYDIDREKQQLRSFFRRLSRECDFAVSPHRFRHTMATTLMKSPDRNLPLVKRLLGHRNVATTMEYIDLDMEVTGKTLERELGLYTDRSDENE
;
A
#
# COMPACT_ATOMS: atom_id res chain seq x y z
N MET A 1 -5.11 8.38 4.30
CA MET A 1 -5.76 7.27 5.02
C MET A 1 -6.48 7.70 6.29
N ALA A 2 -5.89 8.51 7.19
CA ALA A 2 -6.53 8.92 8.44
C ALA A 2 -7.94 9.53 8.29
N GLN A 3 -8.14 10.42 7.31
CA GLN A 3 -9.46 11.02 7.03
C GLN A 3 -10.52 9.98 6.63
N LEU A 4 -10.12 8.96 5.86
CA LEU A 4 -11.00 7.88 5.42
C LEU A 4 -11.40 6.99 6.59
N VAL A 5 -10.43 6.59 7.42
CA VAL A 5 -10.67 5.82 8.65
C VAL A 5 -11.63 6.55 9.57
N LYS A 6 -11.40 7.86 9.80
CA LYS A 6 -12.26 8.70 10.65
C LYS A 6 -13.70 8.75 10.13
N ARG A 7 -13.88 8.91 8.82
CA ARG A 7 -15.22 8.92 8.18
C ARG A 7 -15.89 7.54 8.24
N ALA A 8 -15.14 6.46 8.06
CA ALA A 8 -15.66 5.10 8.17
C ALA A 8 -16.17 4.81 9.59
N ILE A 9 -15.37 5.14 10.61
CA ILE A 9 -15.77 4.99 12.02
C ILE A 9 -17.01 5.85 12.33
N ALA A 10 -17.04 7.11 11.85
CA ALA A 10 -18.21 7.97 12.02
C ALA A 10 -19.48 7.42 11.32
N ALA A 11 -19.31 6.64 10.25
CA ALA A 11 -20.38 5.91 9.57
C ALA A 11 -20.68 4.53 10.18
N GLY A 12 -20.14 4.22 11.37
CA GLY A 12 -20.38 2.98 12.09
C GLY A 12 -19.57 1.76 11.61
N ALA A 13 -18.42 1.98 10.96
CA ALA A 13 -17.50 0.89 10.63
C ALA A 13 -16.87 0.27 11.88
N LYS A 14 -16.87 -1.07 11.94
CA LYS A 14 -16.15 -1.90 12.90
C LYS A 14 -14.73 -2.17 12.40
N ALA A 15 -13.90 -2.79 13.25
CA ALA A 15 -12.50 -3.07 12.94
C ALA A 15 -12.30 -4.05 11.77
N ASP A 16 -13.27 -4.94 11.56
CA ASP A 16 -13.29 -5.96 10.51
C ASP A 16 -14.04 -5.53 9.24
N ASP A 17 -14.69 -4.36 9.27
CA ASP A 17 -15.40 -3.83 8.11
C ASP A 17 -14.43 -3.31 7.03
N PRO A 18 -14.75 -3.49 5.74
CA PRO A 18 -13.95 -2.96 4.65
C PRO A 18 -13.97 -1.43 4.65
N ILE A 19 -12.78 -0.84 4.68
CA ILE A 19 -12.61 0.62 4.77
C ILE A 19 -12.97 1.36 3.46
N PHE A 20 -13.03 0.62 2.35
CA PHE A 20 -13.34 1.13 1.02
C PHE A 20 -14.79 0.88 0.58
N ASP A 21 -15.69 0.60 1.52
CA ASP A 21 -17.12 0.57 1.22
C ASP A 21 -17.69 2.00 1.09
N LEU A 22 -17.73 2.52 -0.15
CA LEU A 22 -18.30 3.84 -0.41
C LEU A 22 -19.83 3.86 -0.24
N SER A 23 -20.51 2.71 -0.29
CA SER A 23 -21.94 2.66 0.01
C SER A 23 -22.23 2.93 1.46
N ARG A 24 -21.35 2.51 2.38
CA ARG A 24 -21.42 2.93 3.78
C ARG A 24 -21.12 4.42 3.94
N LEU A 25 -20.06 4.90 3.29
CA LEU A 25 -19.60 6.29 3.41
C LEU A 25 -20.52 7.32 2.73
N SER A 26 -21.36 6.88 1.80
CA SER A 26 -22.34 7.74 1.12
C SER A 26 -23.70 7.78 1.80
N VAL A 27 -23.92 7.01 2.88
CA VAL A 27 -25.18 7.07 3.64
C VAL A 27 -25.25 8.42 4.36
N PRO A 28 -26.19 9.31 4.01
CA PRO A 28 -26.21 10.69 4.53
C PRO A 28 -26.58 10.78 6.02
N HIS A 29 -27.24 9.76 6.56
CA HIS A 29 -27.82 9.81 7.89
C HIS A 29 -27.80 8.45 8.59
N GLN A 30 -27.45 8.46 9.87
CA GLN A 30 -27.29 7.27 10.71
C GLN A 30 -28.55 6.40 10.76
N SER A 31 -29.74 6.98 10.62
CA SER A 31 -31.01 6.23 10.57
C SER A 31 -31.14 5.31 9.34
N ARG A 32 -30.43 5.60 8.25
CA ARG A 32 -30.43 4.77 7.03
C ARG A 32 -29.37 3.66 7.07
N LEU A 33 -28.45 3.67 8.03
CA LEU A 33 -27.49 2.57 8.24
C LEU A 33 -28.19 1.26 8.64
N SER A 34 -29.39 1.33 9.22
CA SER A 34 -30.21 0.14 9.51
C SER A 34 -30.57 -0.69 8.27
N ARG A 35 -30.64 -0.04 7.10
CA ARG A 35 -30.91 -0.68 5.79
C ARG A 35 -29.65 -0.95 4.99
N TYR A 36 -28.50 -0.48 5.47
CA TYR A 36 -27.25 -0.73 4.80
C TYR A 36 -26.88 -2.21 4.96
N LYS A 37 -26.55 -2.83 3.83
CA LYS A 37 -26.04 -4.19 3.76
C LYS A 37 -24.78 -4.14 2.91
N TYR A 38 -23.69 -4.66 3.48
CA TYR A 38 -22.45 -4.81 2.73
C TYR A 38 -22.67 -5.74 1.54
N ASP A 39 -22.18 -5.31 0.38
CA ASP A 39 -22.26 -6.02 -0.89
C ASP A 39 -20.90 -5.91 -1.59
N ILE A 40 -20.20 -7.04 -1.65
CA ILE A 40 -18.85 -7.14 -2.21
C ILE A 40 -18.82 -6.81 -3.71
N ASP A 41 -19.88 -7.11 -4.45
CA ASP A 41 -19.90 -6.86 -5.90
C ASP A 41 -20.08 -5.36 -6.17
N ARG A 42 -20.82 -4.68 -5.31
CA ARG A 42 -20.93 -3.22 -5.33
C ARG A 42 -19.59 -2.56 -5.02
N GLU A 43 -18.88 -3.03 -3.99
CA GLU A 43 -17.53 -2.52 -3.68
C GLU A 43 -16.58 -2.72 -4.86
N LYS A 44 -16.56 -3.91 -5.47
CA LYS A 44 -15.76 -4.18 -6.68
C LYS A 44 -16.09 -3.22 -7.82
N GLN A 45 -17.37 -2.92 -8.07
CA GLN A 45 -17.78 -1.97 -9.10
C GLN A 45 -17.28 -0.56 -8.83
N GLN A 46 -17.30 -0.12 -7.57
CA GLN A 46 -16.76 1.17 -7.14
C GLN A 46 -15.24 1.23 -7.37
N LEU A 47 -14.50 0.20 -6.95
CA LEU A 47 -13.07 0.07 -7.21
C LEU A 47 -12.74 0.12 -8.71
N ARG A 48 -13.47 -0.62 -9.54
CA ARG A 48 -13.31 -0.57 -11.00
C ARG A 48 -13.55 0.83 -11.56
N SER A 49 -14.58 1.51 -11.06
CA SER A 49 -14.90 2.88 -11.48
C SER A 49 -13.83 3.88 -11.06
N PHE A 50 -13.28 3.73 -9.85
CA PHE A 50 -12.16 4.52 -9.35
C PHE A 50 -10.92 4.36 -10.23
N PHE A 51 -10.46 3.13 -10.47
CA PHE A 51 -9.28 2.87 -11.29
C PHE A 51 -9.46 3.30 -12.75
N ARG A 52 -10.68 3.22 -13.29
CA ARG A 52 -10.99 3.77 -14.62
C ARG A 52 -10.84 5.28 -14.67
N ARG A 53 -11.28 6.01 -13.64
CA ARG A 53 -11.11 7.47 -13.56
C ARG A 53 -9.64 7.84 -13.39
N LEU A 54 -8.95 7.17 -12.47
CA LEU A 54 -7.52 7.35 -12.24
C LEU A 54 -6.70 7.13 -13.52
N SER A 55 -7.04 6.09 -14.29
CA SER A 55 -6.37 5.82 -15.57
C SER A 55 -6.52 6.97 -16.58
N ARG A 56 -7.69 7.62 -16.61
CA ARG A 56 -7.93 8.78 -17.49
C ARG A 56 -7.18 10.02 -17.02
N GLU A 57 -7.14 10.25 -15.72
CA GLU A 57 -6.43 11.39 -15.12
C GLU A 57 -4.92 11.27 -15.28
N CYS A 58 -4.39 10.04 -15.25
CA CYS A 58 -2.97 9.78 -15.45
C CYS A 58 -2.56 9.59 -16.92
N ASP A 59 -3.51 9.53 -17.85
CA ASP A 59 -3.29 9.21 -19.28
C ASP A 59 -2.60 7.86 -19.55
N PHE A 60 -2.76 6.89 -18.65
CA PHE A 60 -2.33 5.50 -18.88
C PHE A 60 -3.15 4.51 -18.05
N ALA A 61 -3.15 3.24 -18.44
CA ALA A 61 -3.91 2.21 -17.74
C ALA A 61 -3.34 1.94 -16.32
N VAL A 62 -4.10 2.32 -15.30
CA VAL A 62 -3.85 2.02 -13.88
C VAL A 62 -4.84 0.96 -13.41
N SER A 63 -4.34 -0.23 -13.08
CA SER A 63 -5.14 -1.31 -12.49
C SER A 63 -4.81 -1.48 -11.00
N PRO A 64 -5.70 -2.11 -10.20
CA PRO A 64 -5.40 -2.44 -8.80
C PRO A 64 -4.08 -3.20 -8.64
N HIS A 65 -3.80 -4.11 -9.57
CA HIS A 65 -2.58 -4.90 -9.59
C HIS A 65 -1.34 -4.02 -9.86
N ARG A 66 -1.36 -3.17 -10.89
CA ARG A 66 -0.24 -2.26 -11.18
C ARG A 66 0.01 -1.27 -10.05
N PHE A 67 -1.06 -0.73 -9.47
CA PHE A 67 -0.97 0.17 -8.31
C PHE A 67 -0.31 -0.52 -7.10
N ARG A 68 -0.72 -1.77 -6.81
CA ARG A 68 -0.10 -2.60 -5.78
C ARG A 68 1.38 -2.84 -6.06
N HIS A 69 1.75 -3.14 -7.31
CA HIS A 69 3.16 -3.30 -7.72
C HIS A 69 3.96 -2.02 -7.48
N THR A 70 3.46 -0.87 -7.94
CA THR A 70 4.14 0.42 -7.74
C THR A 70 4.33 0.72 -6.24
N MET A 71 3.29 0.54 -5.42
CA MET A 71 3.43 0.72 -3.97
C MET A 71 4.48 -0.21 -3.35
N ALA A 72 4.48 -1.49 -3.74
CA ALA A 72 5.44 -2.47 -3.24
C ALA A 72 6.87 -2.09 -3.62
N THR A 73 7.13 -1.78 -4.89
CA THR A 73 8.45 -1.36 -5.38
C THR A 73 8.90 -0.06 -4.72
N THR A 74 8.04 0.95 -4.57
CA THR A 74 8.39 2.21 -3.91
C THR A 74 8.76 2.00 -2.44
N LEU A 75 8.05 1.14 -1.72
CA LEU A 75 8.40 0.82 -0.33
C LEU A 75 9.71 0.04 -0.22
N MET A 76 10.01 -0.82 -1.19
CA MET A 76 11.30 -1.52 -1.27
C MET A 76 12.45 -0.62 -1.73
N LYS A 77 12.17 0.54 -2.30
CA LYS A 77 13.18 1.56 -2.66
C LYS A 77 13.59 2.48 -1.52
N SER A 78 12.80 2.53 -0.44
CA SER A 78 13.10 3.37 0.73
C SER A 78 14.36 2.85 1.45
N PRO A 79 15.26 3.72 1.95
CA PRO A 79 16.45 3.28 2.69
C PRO A 79 16.11 2.40 3.91
N ASP A 80 14.96 2.63 4.54
CA ASP A 80 14.45 1.86 5.68
C ASP A 80 13.70 0.58 5.26
N ARG A 81 14.21 -0.15 4.26
CA ARG A 81 13.57 -1.35 3.68
C ARG A 81 13.13 -2.33 4.77
N ASN A 82 11.83 -2.35 5.06
CA ASN A 82 11.26 -3.26 6.04
C ASN A 82 10.37 -4.30 5.33
N LEU A 83 11.01 -5.38 4.87
CA LEU A 83 10.35 -6.46 4.16
C LEU A 83 9.19 -7.09 4.96
N PRO A 84 9.31 -7.34 6.28
CA PRO A 84 8.17 -7.76 7.11
C PRO A 84 7.00 -6.78 7.09
N LEU A 85 7.26 -5.46 7.14
CA LEU A 85 6.23 -4.42 7.09
C LEU A 85 5.50 -4.42 5.74
N VAL A 86 6.25 -4.48 4.64
CA VAL A 86 5.66 -4.49 3.29
C VAL A 86 4.87 -5.77 3.03
N LYS A 87 5.37 -6.93 3.49
CA LYS A 87 4.60 -8.18 3.45
C LYS A 87 3.26 -8.04 4.18
N ARG A 88 3.27 -7.48 5.39
CA ARG A 88 2.04 -7.27 6.20
C ARG A 88 1.11 -6.27 5.53
N LEU A 89 1.63 -5.17 4.99
CA LEU A 89 0.85 -4.14 4.32
C LEU A 89 0.16 -4.66 3.05
N LEU A 90 0.87 -5.49 2.27
CA LEU A 90 0.33 -6.12 1.08
C LEU A 90 -0.58 -7.32 1.42
N GLY A 91 -0.47 -7.88 2.62
CA GLY A 91 -1.24 -9.07 3.01
C GLY A 91 -0.81 -10.34 2.28
N HIS A 92 0.46 -10.43 1.85
CA HIS A 92 0.99 -11.64 1.25
C HIS A 92 1.18 -12.74 2.31
N ARG A 93 0.57 -13.91 2.12
CA ARG A 93 0.80 -15.08 2.99
C ARG A 93 2.26 -15.57 2.89
N ASN A 94 2.86 -15.50 1.69
CA ASN A 94 4.23 -15.90 1.43
C ASN A 94 5.17 -14.68 1.25
N VAL A 95 6.38 -14.75 1.82
CA VAL A 95 7.43 -13.73 1.61
C VAL A 95 7.94 -13.75 0.17
N ALA A 96 7.91 -14.91 -0.50
CA ALA A 96 8.44 -15.10 -1.86
C ALA A 96 7.83 -14.11 -2.87
N THR A 97 6.51 -13.88 -2.81
CA THR A 97 5.82 -12.90 -3.67
C THR A 97 6.23 -11.45 -3.38
N THR A 98 6.86 -11.20 -2.23
CA THR A 98 7.42 -9.89 -1.86
C THR A 98 8.91 -9.79 -2.24
N MET A 99 9.61 -10.92 -2.39
CA MET A 99 11.01 -10.96 -2.86
C MET A 99 11.14 -10.62 -4.35
N GLU A 100 10.12 -10.88 -5.17
CA GLU A 100 10.08 -10.42 -6.57
C GLU A 100 10.32 -8.90 -6.72
N TYR A 101 10.04 -8.11 -5.68
CA TYR A 101 10.27 -6.66 -5.68
C TYR A 101 11.69 -6.25 -5.28
N ILE A 102 12.45 -7.14 -4.63
CA ILE A 102 13.82 -6.90 -4.17
C ILE A 102 14.80 -7.07 -5.33
N ASP A 103 14.61 -8.12 -6.14
CA ASP A 103 15.44 -8.39 -7.32
C ASP A 103 15.40 -7.27 -8.36
N LEU A 104 14.30 -6.50 -8.41
CA LEU A 104 14.15 -5.33 -9.28
C LEU A 104 15.08 -4.17 -8.91
N ASP A 105 15.77 -4.22 -7.75
CA ASP A 105 16.58 -3.12 -7.25
C ASP A 105 17.95 -3.53 -6.69
N MET A 106 18.68 -4.32 -7.48
CA MET A 106 20.10 -4.61 -7.21
C MET A 106 20.97 -3.34 -7.18
N GLU A 107 20.56 -2.26 -7.85
CA GLU A 107 21.28 -0.98 -7.85
C GLU A 107 21.22 -0.28 -6.48
N VAL A 108 20.04 -0.20 -5.85
CA VAL A 108 19.92 0.34 -4.48
C VAL A 108 20.59 -0.58 -3.46
N THR A 109 20.60 -1.90 -3.71
CA THR A 109 21.35 -2.86 -2.89
C THR A 109 22.86 -2.60 -2.96
N GLY A 110 23.40 -2.37 -4.16
CA GLY A 110 24.79 -1.94 -4.37
C GLY A 110 25.12 -0.66 -3.60
N LYS A 111 24.34 0.41 -3.79
CA LYS A 111 24.56 1.69 -3.10
C LYS A 111 24.47 1.60 -1.58
N THR A 112 23.57 0.76 -1.06
CA THR A 112 23.46 0.55 0.40
C THR A 112 24.67 -0.21 0.92
N LEU A 113 25.12 -1.25 0.19
CA LEU A 113 26.30 -2.01 0.56
C LEU A 113 27.57 -1.16 0.49
N GLU A 114 27.73 -0.33 -0.55
CA GLU A 114 28.82 0.64 -0.66
C GLU A 114 28.81 1.65 0.49
N ARG A 115 27.63 2.14 0.89
CA ARG A 115 27.50 3.05 2.04
C ARG A 115 27.90 2.38 3.36
N GLU A 116 27.42 1.16 3.61
CA GLU A 116 27.75 0.42 4.83
C GLU A 116 29.24 0.03 4.85
N LEU A 117 29.80 -0.46 3.74
CA LEU A 117 31.23 -0.79 3.63
C LEU A 117 32.13 0.44 3.71
N GLY A 118 31.72 1.56 3.14
CA GLY A 118 32.44 2.83 3.25
C GLY A 118 32.61 3.30 4.69
N LEU A 119 31.64 3.04 5.57
CA LEU A 119 31.73 3.32 7.00
C LEU A 119 32.75 2.42 7.74
N TYR A 120 33.07 1.24 7.19
CA TYR A 120 34.08 0.34 7.77
C TYR A 120 35.49 0.67 7.31
N THR A 121 35.67 1.10 6.05
CA THR A 121 36.99 1.50 5.54
C THR A 121 37.48 2.79 6.20
N ASP A 122 36.59 3.76 6.46
CA ASP A 122 36.94 5.04 7.10
C ASP A 122 37.37 4.90 8.58
N ARG A 123 36.98 3.81 9.26
CA ARG A 123 37.40 3.52 10.65
C ARG A 123 38.76 2.83 10.74
N SER A 124 39.32 2.40 9.62
CA SER A 124 40.61 1.72 9.58
C SER A 124 41.79 2.69 9.57
N ASP A 125 41.53 3.97 9.24
CA ASP A 125 42.56 5.00 9.05
C ASP A 125 42.78 5.89 10.30
N GLU A 126 42.06 5.66 11.41
CA GLU A 126 42.23 6.39 12.68
C GLU A 126 43.06 5.64 13.74
N ASN A 127 43.62 4.46 13.40
CA ASN A 127 44.43 3.63 14.31
C ASN A 127 45.89 3.46 13.83
N GLU A 128 46.53 4.55 13.42
CA GLU A 128 47.99 4.65 13.22
C GLU A 128 48.54 5.87 13.97
#